data_AF-A0A939MFU0-F1
#
_entry.id   AF-A0A939MFU0-F1
#
_cell.length_a   1.000
_cell.length_b   1.000
_cell.length_c   1.000
_cell.angle_alpha   90.00
_cell.angle_beta   90.00
_cell.angle_gamma   90.00
#
_symmetry.space_group_name_H-M   'P 1'
#
loop_
_entity.id
_entity.type
_entity.pdbx_description
1 polymer ?
#
loop_
_entity_poly.entity_id
_entity_poly.type
_entity_poly.pdbx_seq_one_letter_code
_entity_poly.pdbx_strand_id
1 'polypeptide(L)'
;MPWSEVSVMDQRHECVRLALQEGANRRELCRRFNISPDVGYKWLARWQAGDRELADRSRRPHAMPKRSEAAVEVEVLAVRDKHPAWGARKIAHCLKRGGQTVPVPSTVHQILCRNGRVKPSENAPPNPGHRFEKEAPNLLWQMDFKGHLPLADGTRCHPLTIVDDHSRYVLCLKACADEQRLTVQNHLSTTFRCYGLPEAFYTDNGSPWGDTSGIRWTGLKVWLLKLGVRVVHARPCHPQARGKNERFHRTLKAEVFAMRRFRTLPEVQRAFDAWRPVYNLERPHQGLDMQVPADRFRPSARPMPARVPNVEYDSGEIVRRVSSTRPYISFKGRFWKVPQAFARERLAIRPLVRDGHYGIFFASWQVASIDLTNGQPVSDVSEQVSAMSPD
;
A
#
# COMPACT_ATOMS: atom_id res chain seq x y z
N MET A 1 -29.19 -34.68 51.11
CA MET A 1 -29.89 -34.46 49.82
C MET A 1 -29.23 -33.29 49.11
N PRO A 2 -28.42 -33.49 48.07
CA PRO A 2 -27.83 -32.37 47.32
C PRO A 2 -28.62 -32.06 46.03
N TRP A 3 -29.05 -30.80 45.96
CA TRP A 3 -29.25 -29.91 44.80
C TRP A 3 -30.19 -30.30 43.66
N SER A 4 -31.22 -29.47 43.46
CA SER A 4 -31.86 -29.30 42.15
C SER A 4 -31.24 -28.09 41.46
N GLU A 5 -30.55 -28.33 40.33
CA GLU A 5 -30.35 -27.30 39.32
C GLU A 5 -31.70 -27.06 38.65
N VAL A 6 -32.48 -26.12 39.17
CA VAL A 6 -33.78 -25.79 38.57
C VAL A 6 -33.52 -24.96 37.31
N SER A 7 -33.79 -25.53 36.13
CA SER A 7 -33.64 -24.80 34.88
C SER A 7 -34.72 -23.70 34.77
N VAL A 8 -34.46 -22.68 33.96
CA VAL A 8 -35.45 -21.63 33.66
C VAL A 8 -36.74 -22.22 33.09
N MET A 9 -36.66 -23.36 32.39
CA MET A 9 -37.80 -24.09 31.87
C MET A 9 -38.63 -24.70 32.99
N ASP A 10 -37.98 -25.35 33.95
CA ASP A 10 -38.67 -25.97 35.10
C ASP A 10 -39.39 -24.90 35.94
N GLN A 11 -38.75 -23.74 36.14
CA GLN A 11 -39.38 -22.60 36.82
C GLN A 11 -40.60 -22.06 36.05
N ARG A 12 -40.59 -22.05 34.71
CA ARG A 12 -41.73 -21.63 33.89
C ARG A 12 -42.89 -22.61 33.99
N HIS A 13 -42.60 -23.91 33.90
CA HIS A 13 -43.61 -24.96 34.04
C HIS A 13 -44.25 -24.94 35.42
N GLU A 14 -43.44 -24.79 36.46
CA GLU A 14 -43.92 -24.72 37.84
C GLU A 14 -44.76 -23.45 38.08
N CYS A 15 -44.31 -22.30 37.56
CA CYS A 15 -45.07 -21.06 37.65
C CYS A 15 -46.43 -21.18 36.94
N VAL A 16 -46.51 -21.81 35.77
CA VAL A 16 -47.79 -22.00 35.06
C VAL A 16 -48.68 -23.01 35.80
N ARG A 17 -48.12 -24.11 36.31
CA ARG A 17 -48.85 -25.14 37.06
C ARG A 17 -49.52 -24.55 38.31
N LEU A 18 -48.78 -23.76 39.08
CA LEU A 18 -49.29 -23.08 40.28
C LEU A 18 -50.30 -21.96 39.93
N ALA A 19 -50.16 -21.31 38.78
CA ALA A 19 -51.10 -20.28 38.33
C ALA A 19 -52.48 -20.82 37.90
N LEU A 20 -52.58 -22.13 37.62
CA LEU A 20 -53.81 -22.81 37.19
C LEU A 20 -54.64 -23.37 38.36
N GLN A 21 -54.10 -23.37 39.59
CA GLN A 21 -54.84 -23.80 40.77
C GLN A 21 -55.98 -22.81 41.11
N GLU A 22 -57.12 -23.33 41.56
CA GLU A 22 -58.25 -22.51 41.99
C GLU A 22 -57.85 -21.63 43.18
N GLY A 23 -58.18 -20.33 43.12
CA GLY A 23 -57.81 -19.35 44.15
C GLY A 23 -56.37 -18.79 44.06
N ALA A 24 -55.57 -19.18 43.07
CA ALA A 24 -54.20 -18.70 42.94
C ALA A 24 -54.11 -17.18 42.65
N ASN A 25 -53.42 -16.43 43.52
CA ASN A 25 -53.09 -15.03 43.26
C ASN A 25 -51.91 -14.93 42.28
N ARG A 26 -52.22 -14.75 41.00
CA ARG A 26 -51.23 -14.72 39.91
C ARG A 26 -50.18 -13.61 40.06
N ARG A 27 -50.53 -12.47 40.68
CA ARG A 27 -49.57 -11.36 40.93
C ARG A 27 -48.61 -11.67 42.07
N GLU A 28 -49.07 -12.36 43.11
CA GLU A 28 -48.22 -12.89 44.19
C GLU A 28 -47.26 -13.94 43.66
N LEU A 29 -47.77 -14.83 42.78
CA LEU A 29 -46.96 -15.86 42.15
C LEU A 29 -45.85 -15.26 41.28
N CYS A 30 -46.15 -14.23 40.48
CA CYS A 30 -45.13 -13.52 39.69
C CYS A 30 -44.02 -12.93 40.58
N ARG A 31 -44.37 -12.38 41.76
CA ARG A 31 -43.40 -11.90 42.76
C ARG A 31 -42.55 -13.04 43.32
N ARG A 32 -43.17 -14.19 43.65
CA ARG A 32 -42.48 -15.39 44.14
C ARG A 32 -41.45 -15.95 43.14
N PHE A 33 -41.75 -15.87 41.84
CA PHE A 33 -40.84 -16.32 40.77
C PHE A 33 -39.93 -15.19 40.23
N ASN A 34 -39.95 -14.00 40.85
CA ASN A 34 -39.17 -12.83 40.46
C ASN A 34 -39.34 -12.44 38.97
N ILE A 35 -40.57 -12.54 38.45
CA ILE A 35 -40.95 -12.15 37.08
C ILE A 35 -41.99 -11.03 37.11
N SER A 36 -42.03 -10.22 36.05
CA SER A 36 -43.10 -9.22 35.93
C SER A 36 -44.47 -9.88 35.68
N PRO A 37 -45.58 -9.26 36.10
CA PRO A 37 -46.92 -9.76 35.79
C PRO A 37 -47.14 -10.01 34.30
N ASP A 38 -46.65 -9.12 33.42
CA ASP A 38 -46.77 -9.26 31.96
C ASP A 38 -46.11 -10.54 31.43
N VAL A 39 -44.95 -10.90 31.99
CA VAL A 39 -44.26 -12.16 31.65
C VAL A 39 -45.06 -13.36 32.15
N GLY A 40 -45.59 -13.30 33.36
CA GLY A 40 -46.45 -14.37 33.92
C GLY A 40 -47.72 -14.60 33.08
N TYR A 41 -48.43 -13.53 32.73
CA TYR A 41 -49.63 -13.63 31.89
C TYR A 41 -49.31 -14.10 30.46
N LYS A 42 -48.18 -13.68 29.89
CA LYS A 42 -47.71 -14.17 28.58
C LYS A 42 -47.57 -15.70 28.55
N TRP A 43 -46.93 -16.28 29.57
CA TRP A 43 -46.72 -17.72 29.64
C TRP A 43 -48.02 -18.50 29.91
N LEU A 44 -48.90 -17.96 30.75
CA LEU A 44 -50.22 -18.55 30.99
C LEU A 44 -51.08 -18.57 29.72
N ALA A 45 -51.11 -17.47 28.96
CA ALA A 45 -51.82 -17.39 27.69
C ALA A 45 -51.26 -18.39 26.66
N ARG A 46 -49.93 -18.58 26.61
CA ARG A 46 -49.30 -19.60 25.77
C ARG A 46 -49.72 -21.02 26.16
N TRP A 47 -49.74 -21.32 27.45
CA TRP A 47 -50.19 -22.62 27.94
C TRP A 47 -51.66 -22.90 27.62
N GLN A 48 -52.53 -21.90 27.78
CA GLN A 48 -53.95 -22.01 27.42
C GLN A 48 -54.14 -22.21 25.91
N ALA A 49 -53.26 -21.61 25.09
CA ALA A 49 -53.22 -21.81 23.64
C ALA A 49 -52.59 -23.15 23.20
N GLY A 50 -52.27 -24.06 24.14
CA GLY A 50 -51.77 -25.41 23.84
C GLY A 50 -50.25 -25.55 23.75
N ASP A 51 -49.48 -24.49 24.02
CA ASP A 51 -48.02 -24.52 24.01
C ASP A 51 -47.49 -25.16 25.31
N ARG A 52 -47.20 -26.46 25.24
CA ARG A 52 -46.71 -27.24 26.39
C ARG A 52 -45.20 -27.14 26.57
N GLU A 53 -44.45 -26.73 25.55
CA GLU A 53 -42.99 -26.64 25.63
C GLU A 53 -42.54 -25.36 26.33
N LEU A 54 -43.32 -24.27 26.28
CA LEU A 54 -43.02 -22.97 26.90
C LEU A 54 -41.59 -22.44 26.58
N ALA A 55 -41.01 -22.88 25.47
CA ALA A 55 -39.69 -22.45 25.02
C ALA A 55 -39.75 -21.00 24.54
N ASP A 56 -38.63 -20.28 24.59
CA ASP A 56 -38.57 -18.95 24.01
C ASP A 56 -38.79 -19.03 22.49
N ARG A 57 -39.80 -18.30 21.99
CA ARG A 57 -40.01 -18.17 20.56
C ARG A 57 -38.95 -17.25 19.97
N SER A 58 -38.60 -17.50 18.72
CA SER A 58 -37.71 -16.62 17.95
C SER A 58 -38.23 -15.18 18.02
N ARG A 59 -37.35 -14.25 18.44
CA ARG A 59 -37.63 -12.81 18.42
C ARG A 59 -37.44 -12.19 17.02
N ARG A 60 -37.25 -13.02 15.99
CA ARG A 60 -37.05 -12.57 14.62
C ARG A 60 -38.38 -12.03 14.07
N PRO A 61 -38.44 -10.79 13.56
CA PRO A 61 -39.67 -10.26 12.98
C PRO A 61 -40.18 -11.14 11.83
N HIS A 62 -41.48 -11.39 11.77
CA HIS A 62 -42.14 -12.27 10.80
C HIS A 62 -42.03 -11.78 9.35
N ALA A 63 -41.85 -10.47 9.15
CA ALA A 63 -41.57 -9.87 7.86
C ALA A 63 -40.38 -8.91 7.97
N MET A 64 -39.48 -8.98 6.99
CA MET A 64 -38.33 -8.08 6.85
C MET A 64 -38.55 -7.21 5.60
N PRO A 65 -39.44 -6.19 5.65
CA PRO A 65 -39.75 -5.32 4.50
C PRO A 65 -38.55 -4.50 3.99
N LYS A 66 -37.42 -4.49 4.71
CA LYS A 66 -36.14 -3.87 4.30
C LYS A 66 -35.18 -4.82 3.60
N ARG A 67 -35.65 -5.96 3.09
CA ARG A 67 -34.83 -6.83 2.24
C ARG A 67 -34.49 -6.04 0.97
N SER A 68 -33.20 -5.81 0.72
CA SER A 68 -32.75 -5.20 -0.53
C SER A 68 -33.40 -5.91 -1.72
N GLU A 69 -33.82 -5.16 -2.73
CA GLU A 69 -34.39 -5.73 -3.95
C GLU A 69 -33.46 -6.82 -4.50
N ALA A 70 -34.02 -7.94 -4.94
CA ALA A 70 -33.25 -9.10 -5.39
C ALA A 70 -32.22 -8.73 -6.47
N ALA A 71 -32.54 -7.76 -7.33
CA ALA A 71 -31.64 -7.21 -8.34
C ALA A 71 -30.35 -6.63 -7.73
N VAL A 72 -30.47 -5.80 -6.69
CA VAL A 72 -29.32 -5.19 -5.99
C VAL A 72 -28.46 -6.27 -5.31
N GLU A 73 -29.07 -7.34 -4.77
CA GLU A 73 -28.32 -8.44 -4.19
C GLU A 73 -27.46 -9.15 -5.23
N VAL A 74 -28.03 -9.43 -6.42
CA VAL A 74 -27.33 -10.06 -7.55
C VAL A 74 -26.16 -9.22 -8.02
N GLU A 75 -26.34 -7.90 -8.16
CA GLU A 75 -25.27 -6.99 -8.59
C GLU A 75 -24.13 -6.91 -7.58
N VAL A 76 -24.45 -6.81 -6.28
CA VAL A 76 -23.45 -6.81 -5.20
C VAL A 76 -22.63 -8.10 -5.21
N LEU A 77 -23.28 -9.25 -5.40
CA LEU A 77 -22.62 -10.55 -5.47
C LEU A 77 -21.78 -10.68 -6.73
N ALA A 78 -22.25 -10.20 -7.89
CA ALA A 78 -21.48 -10.21 -9.13
C ALA A 78 -20.17 -9.42 -9.00
N VAL A 79 -20.21 -8.21 -8.40
CA VAL A 79 -18.98 -7.43 -8.15
C VAL A 79 -18.07 -8.13 -7.15
N ARG A 80 -18.63 -8.75 -6.10
CA ARG A 80 -17.84 -9.51 -5.11
C ARG A 80 -17.16 -10.72 -5.73
N ASP A 81 -17.85 -11.46 -6.58
CA ASP A 81 -17.33 -12.67 -7.21
C ASP A 81 -16.28 -12.31 -8.27
N LYS A 82 -16.47 -11.19 -9.01
CA LYS A 82 -15.43 -10.62 -9.88
C LYS A 82 -14.20 -10.12 -9.09
N HIS A 83 -14.42 -9.57 -7.89
CA HIS A 83 -13.36 -9.01 -7.04
C HIS A 83 -13.42 -9.51 -5.58
N PRO A 84 -12.98 -10.76 -5.31
CA PRO A 84 -13.16 -11.40 -4.00
C PRO A 84 -12.42 -10.74 -2.82
N ALA A 85 -11.48 -9.82 -3.07
CA ALA A 85 -10.82 -9.06 -2.00
C ALA A 85 -11.46 -7.68 -1.72
N TRP A 86 -12.46 -7.26 -2.50
CA TRP A 86 -13.07 -5.94 -2.33
C TRP A 86 -14.12 -5.94 -1.22
N GLY A 87 -13.95 -5.03 -0.25
CA GLY A 87 -14.90 -4.85 0.83
C GLY A 87 -16.13 -4.02 0.42
N ALA A 88 -17.14 -4.03 1.29
CA ALA A 88 -18.46 -3.42 1.06
C ALA A 88 -18.40 -1.95 0.58
N ARG A 89 -17.54 -1.11 1.17
CA ARG A 89 -17.38 0.30 0.75
C ARG A 89 -16.96 0.44 -0.72
N LYS A 90 -16.03 -0.39 -1.20
CA LYS A 90 -15.58 -0.35 -2.59
C LYS A 90 -16.66 -0.85 -3.55
N ILE A 91 -17.34 -1.93 -3.17
CA ILE A 91 -18.44 -2.50 -3.97
C ILE A 91 -19.54 -1.45 -4.14
N ALA A 92 -19.98 -0.82 -3.05
CA ALA A 92 -20.97 0.26 -3.11
C ALA A 92 -20.56 1.38 -4.07
N HIS A 93 -19.29 1.84 -4.01
CA HIS A 93 -18.81 2.90 -4.88
C HIS A 93 -18.70 2.45 -6.36
N CYS A 94 -18.31 1.19 -6.61
CA CYS A 94 -18.27 0.62 -7.95
C CYS A 94 -19.67 0.61 -8.59
N LEU A 95 -20.67 0.14 -7.85
CA LEU A 95 -22.07 0.14 -8.29
C LEU A 95 -22.58 1.57 -8.56
N LYS A 96 -22.21 2.54 -7.69
CA LYS A 96 -22.53 3.96 -7.89
C LYS A 96 -22.06 4.48 -9.23
N ARG A 97 -20.82 4.14 -9.57
CA ARG A 97 -20.18 4.60 -10.81
C ARG A 97 -20.75 3.92 -12.05
N GLY A 98 -21.32 2.72 -11.89
CA GLY A 98 -22.09 2.03 -12.92
C GLY A 98 -23.53 2.54 -13.10
N GLY A 99 -23.94 3.58 -12.37
CA GLY A 99 -25.29 4.16 -12.46
C GLY A 99 -26.39 3.39 -11.73
N GLN A 100 -26.03 2.40 -10.92
CA GLN A 100 -26.99 1.57 -10.18
C GLN A 100 -27.45 2.25 -8.88
N THR A 101 -28.66 1.91 -8.42
CA THR A 101 -29.18 2.36 -7.12
C THR A 101 -28.36 1.73 -5.99
N VAL A 102 -27.61 2.55 -5.27
CA VAL A 102 -26.59 2.05 -4.35
C VAL A 102 -27.15 1.88 -2.94
N PRO A 103 -27.17 0.66 -2.40
CA PRO A 103 -27.43 0.47 -0.98
C PRO A 103 -26.27 1.02 -0.15
N VAL A 104 -26.57 1.57 1.03
CA VAL A 104 -25.55 2.05 1.96
C VAL A 104 -24.50 0.96 2.26
N PRO A 105 -23.21 1.29 2.52
CA PRO A 105 -22.16 0.29 2.69
C PRO A 105 -22.44 -0.77 3.78
N SER A 106 -23.22 -0.42 4.81
CA SER A 106 -23.67 -1.37 5.84
C SER A 106 -24.61 -2.42 5.27
N THR A 107 -25.54 -2.04 4.39
CA THR A 107 -26.42 -2.97 3.68
C THR A 107 -25.59 -3.89 2.81
N VAL A 108 -24.66 -3.38 1.99
CA VAL A 108 -23.74 -4.23 1.18
C VAL A 108 -22.99 -5.23 2.06
N HIS A 109 -22.50 -4.81 3.23
CA HIS A 109 -21.84 -5.72 4.15
C HIS A 109 -22.78 -6.83 4.66
N GLN A 110 -24.02 -6.50 5.02
CA GLN A 110 -25.04 -7.50 5.38
C GLN A 110 -25.36 -8.46 4.23
N ILE A 111 -25.42 -7.96 2.99
CA ILE A 111 -25.59 -8.79 1.78
C ILE A 111 -24.48 -9.83 1.67
N LEU A 112 -23.24 -9.41 1.91
CA LEU A 112 -22.09 -10.30 1.84
C LEU A 112 -22.08 -11.31 2.99
N CYS A 113 -22.43 -10.90 4.22
CA CYS A 113 -22.46 -11.77 5.40
C CYS A 113 -23.48 -12.90 5.25
N ARG A 114 -24.72 -12.59 4.86
CA ARG A 114 -25.78 -13.62 4.70
C ARG A 114 -25.48 -14.62 3.57
N ASN A 115 -24.66 -14.24 2.59
CA ASN A 115 -24.23 -15.09 1.48
C ASN A 115 -22.87 -15.78 1.74
N GLY A 116 -22.35 -15.72 2.98
CA GLY A 116 -21.09 -16.36 3.35
C GLY A 116 -19.86 -15.81 2.62
N ARG A 117 -19.94 -14.59 2.07
CA ARG A 117 -18.89 -13.96 1.27
C ARG A 117 -17.94 -13.08 2.09
N VAL A 118 -18.12 -12.99 3.40
CA VAL A 118 -17.22 -12.25 4.31
C VAL A 118 -16.33 -13.24 5.03
N LYS A 119 -15.01 -13.04 4.91
CA LYS A 119 -14.04 -13.70 5.79
C LYS A 119 -13.84 -12.82 7.03
N PRO A 120 -13.90 -13.37 8.25
CA PRO A 120 -13.52 -12.63 9.45
C PRO A 120 -12.10 -12.10 9.28
N SER A 121 -11.88 -10.83 9.64
CA SER A 121 -10.55 -10.24 9.72
C SER A 121 -10.20 -10.09 11.20
N GLU A 122 -9.12 -10.71 11.63
CA GLU A 122 -8.67 -10.68 13.04
C GLU A 122 -7.96 -9.38 13.45
N ASN A 123 -7.74 -8.45 12.51
CA ASN A 123 -6.91 -7.28 12.76
C ASN A 123 -7.71 -5.98 12.65
N ALA A 124 -7.72 -5.20 13.73
CA ALA A 124 -8.18 -3.82 13.71
C ALA A 124 -7.32 -3.00 12.73
N PRO A 125 -7.92 -2.09 11.94
CA PRO A 125 -7.14 -1.20 11.11
C PRO A 125 -6.29 -0.27 11.99
N PRO A 126 -4.98 -0.11 11.72
CA PRO A 126 -4.15 0.85 12.44
C PRO A 126 -4.65 2.27 12.22
N ASN A 127 -4.47 3.13 13.22
CA ASN A 127 -4.86 4.53 13.16
C ASN A 127 -4.19 5.25 11.98
N PRO A 128 -4.93 6.07 11.22
CA PRO A 128 -4.34 6.85 10.15
C PRO A 128 -3.55 8.02 10.76
N GLY A 129 -2.23 7.87 10.86
CA GLY A 129 -1.33 9.00 11.09
C GLY A 129 -1.38 10.01 9.93
N HIS A 130 -0.79 11.19 10.13
CA HIS A 130 -0.64 12.23 9.11
C HIS A 130 -0.06 11.63 7.81
N ARG A 131 -0.81 11.77 6.70
CA ARG A 131 -0.44 11.18 5.39
C ARG A 131 0.29 12.23 4.57
N PHE A 132 1.56 12.00 4.30
CA PHE A 132 2.32 12.80 3.34
C PHE A 132 1.83 12.52 1.92
N GLU A 133 1.56 13.55 1.14
CA GLU A 133 1.18 13.48 -0.28
C GLU A 133 1.68 14.70 -1.04
N LYS A 134 2.24 14.46 -2.24
CA LYS A 134 2.59 15.54 -3.18
C LYS A 134 1.34 16.16 -3.80
N GLU A 135 1.45 17.43 -4.17
CA GLU A 135 0.33 18.25 -4.66
C GLU A 135 -0.16 17.86 -6.07
N ALA A 136 0.71 17.25 -6.89
CA ALA A 136 0.42 16.90 -8.28
C ALA A 136 1.08 15.57 -8.68
N PRO A 137 0.55 14.87 -9.71
CA PRO A 137 1.17 13.66 -10.25
C PRO A 137 2.55 13.96 -10.85
N ASN A 138 3.41 12.95 -10.88
CA ASN A 138 4.78 13.00 -11.41
C ASN A 138 5.79 13.85 -10.60
N LEU A 139 5.35 14.51 -9.53
CA LEU A 139 6.28 15.18 -8.60
C LEU A 139 7.12 14.18 -7.79
N LEU A 140 6.58 13.00 -7.52
CA LEU A 140 7.30 11.94 -6.82
C LEU A 140 6.72 10.58 -7.22
N TRP A 141 7.56 9.69 -7.73
CA TRP A 141 7.21 8.29 -7.92
C TRP A 141 7.89 7.45 -6.83
N GLN A 142 7.11 6.62 -6.14
CA GLN A 142 7.65 5.67 -5.19
C GLN A 142 7.98 4.37 -5.91
N MET A 143 9.20 3.91 -5.76
CA MET A 143 9.69 2.70 -6.42
C MET A 143 10.29 1.76 -5.41
N ASP A 144 9.92 0.48 -5.50
CA ASP A 144 10.30 -0.52 -4.52
C ASP A 144 10.19 -1.94 -5.09
N PHE A 145 10.98 -2.85 -4.52
CA PHE A 145 10.77 -4.28 -4.65
C PHE A 145 9.93 -4.77 -3.48
N LYS A 146 8.87 -5.51 -3.78
CA LYS A 146 8.01 -6.09 -2.72
C LYS A 146 8.74 -7.08 -1.80
N GLY A 147 9.94 -7.53 -2.19
CA GLY A 147 10.58 -8.74 -1.72
C GLY A 147 10.27 -9.92 -2.63
N HIS A 148 10.99 -11.03 -2.45
CA HIS A 148 10.89 -12.18 -3.35
C HIS A 148 9.73 -13.12 -2.98
N LEU A 149 9.17 -13.76 -4.01
CA LEU A 149 8.15 -14.79 -3.89
C LEU A 149 8.68 -16.08 -4.52
N PRO A 150 8.65 -17.23 -3.81
CA PRO A 150 9.01 -18.50 -4.41
C PRO A 150 7.93 -18.94 -5.40
N LEU A 151 8.37 -19.41 -6.57
CA LEU A 151 7.53 -19.98 -7.60
C LEU A 151 7.56 -21.51 -7.52
N ALA A 152 6.54 -22.17 -8.09
CA ALA A 152 6.43 -23.63 -8.01
C ALA A 152 7.54 -24.36 -8.81
N ASP A 153 8.20 -23.69 -9.76
CA ASP A 153 9.36 -24.21 -10.49
C ASP A 153 10.69 -24.05 -9.71
N GLY A 154 10.65 -23.54 -8.47
CA GLY A 154 11.82 -23.33 -7.62
C GLY A 154 12.52 -21.98 -7.84
N THR A 155 12.12 -21.20 -8.85
CA THR A 155 12.67 -19.86 -9.09
C THR A 155 12.06 -18.82 -8.14
N ARG A 156 12.68 -17.64 -8.09
CA ARG A 156 12.18 -16.49 -7.30
C ARG A 156 11.68 -15.41 -8.22
N CYS A 157 10.55 -14.83 -7.86
CA CYS A 157 10.02 -13.62 -8.47
C CYS A 157 10.29 -12.42 -7.57
N HIS A 158 10.89 -11.38 -8.13
CA HIS A 158 11.14 -10.08 -7.50
C HIS A 158 10.22 -9.03 -8.14
N PRO A 159 9.03 -8.75 -7.57
CA PRO A 159 8.11 -7.79 -8.16
C PRO A 159 8.64 -6.36 -8.03
N LEU A 160 9.01 -5.75 -9.17
CA LEU A 160 9.33 -4.33 -9.26
C LEU A 160 8.03 -3.53 -9.34
N THR A 161 7.90 -2.55 -8.45
CA THR A 161 6.70 -1.73 -8.30
C THR A 161 7.05 -0.26 -8.40
N ILE A 162 6.29 0.51 -9.20
CA ILE A 162 6.41 1.97 -9.29
C ILE A 162 5.01 2.57 -9.22
N VAL A 163 4.79 3.41 -8.23
CA VAL A 163 3.51 4.04 -7.92
C VAL A 163 3.68 5.55 -7.81
N ASP A 164 2.81 6.32 -8.44
CA ASP A 164 2.78 7.77 -8.29
C ASP A 164 2.32 8.16 -6.88
N ASP A 165 3.07 9.06 -6.24
CA ASP A 165 2.81 9.46 -4.86
C ASP A 165 1.46 10.17 -4.70
N HIS A 166 1.05 10.99 -5.66
CA HIS A 166 -0.18 11.79 -5.59
C HIS A 166 -1.43 10.97 -5.93
N SER A 167 -1.45 10.37 -7.11
CA SER A 167 -2.61 9.67 -7.67
C SER A 167 -2.73 8.21 -7.23
N ARG A 168 -1.68 7.62 -6.64
CA ARG A 168 -1.53 6.17 -6.44
C ARG A 168 -1.53 5.35 -7.72
N TYR A 169 -1.37 5.98 -8.88
CA TYR A 169 -1.39 5.28 -10.16
C TYR A 169 -0.16 4.36 -10.28
N VAL A 170 -0.40 3.10 -10.64
CA VAL A 170 0.67 2.10 -10.82
C VAL A 170 1.22 2.25 -12.22
N LEU A 171 2.40 2.85 -12.32
CA LEU A 171 3.09 3.07 -13.59
C LEU A 171 3.75 1.78 -14.06
N CYS A 172 4.45 1.10 -13.14
CA CYS A 172 5.18 -0.13 -13.41
C CYS A 172 4.84 -1.20 -12.38
N LEU A 173 4.56 -2.40 -12.89
CA LEU A 173 4.41 -3.61 -12.10
C LEU A 173 4.97 -4.77 -12.93
N LYS A 174 6.19 -5.20 -12.58
CA LYS A 174 6.94 -6.19 -13.36
C LYS A 174 7.44 -7.35 -12.50
N ALA A 175 7.30 -8.56 -13.01
CA ALA A 175 7.84 -9.76 -12.41
C ALA A 175 9.28 -9.95 -12.89
N CYS A 176 10.26 -9.64 -12.04
CA CYS A 176 11.68 -9.75 -12.38
C CYS A 176 12.28 -11.04 -11.80
N ALA A 177 13.28 -11.60 -12.50
CA ALA A 177 14.06 -12.73 -12.00
C ALA A 177 15.12 -12.31 -10.98
N ASP A 178 15.49 -11.03 -10.99
CA ASP A 178 16.55 -10.43 -10.20
C ASP A 178 16.24 -8.96 -9.88
N GLU A 179 17.11 -8.36 -9.05
CA GLU A 179 17.07 -6.95 -8.65
C GLU A 179 18.22 -6.16 -9.29
N GLN A 180 18.75 -6.61 -10.44
CA GLN A 180 19.95 -6.02 -11.04
C GLN A 180 19.64 -4.69 -11.74
N ARG A 181 20.67 -3.83 -11.78
CA ARG A 181 20.61 -2.50 -12.40
C ARG A 181 20.07 -2.52 -13.83
N LEU A 182 20.54 -3.43 -14.70
CA LEU A 182 20.16 -3.43 -16.11
C LEU A 182 18.69 -3.82 -16.32
N THR A 183 18.22 -4.85 -15.61
CA THR A 183 16.82 -5.27 -15.59
C THR A 183 15.91 -4.09 -15.24
N VAL A 184 16.25 -3.39 -14.17
CA VAL A 184 15.50 -2.26 -13.66
C VAL A 184 15.56 -1.06 -14.60
N GLN A 185 16.73 -0.73 -15.16
CA GLN A 185 16.90 0.35 -16.12
C GLN A 185 16.07 0.13 -17.39
N ASN A 186 15.93 -1.12 -17.85
CA ASN A 186 15.09 -1.47 -19.00
C ASN A 186 13.59 -1.25 -18.71
N HIS A 187 13.13 -1.66 -17.53
CA HIS A 187 11.75 -1.43 -17.11
C HIS A 187 11.45 0.06 -16.91
N LEU A 188 12.38 0.81 -16.32
CA LEU A 188 12.28 2.28 -16.20
C LEU A 188 12.22 2.96 -17.56
N SER A 189 13.10 2.59 -18.49
CA SER A 189 13.11 3.14 -19.84
C SER A 189 11.76 2.91 -20.56
N THR A 190 11.18 1.73 -20.40
CA THR A 190 9.84 1.42 -20.95
C THR A 190 8.76 2.28 -20.28
N THR A 191 8.82 2.41 -18.95
CA THR A 191 7.87 3.21 -18.17
C THR A 191 7.93 4.69 -18.54
N PHE A 192 9.13 5.25 -18.70
CA PHE A 192 9.33 6.65 -19.09
C PHE A 192 8.84 6.94 -20.50
N ARG A 193 8.95 5.98 -21.43
CA ARG A 193 8.39 6.13 -22.78
C ARG A 193 6.86 6.17 -22.77
N CYS A 194 6.22 5.48 -21.84
CA CYS A 194 4.75 5.48 -21.75
C CYS A 194 4.20 6.70 -20.99
N TYR A 195 4.88 7.14 -19.93
CA TYR A 195 4.31 8.09 -18.97
C TYR A 195 5.14 9.37 -18.78
N GLY A 196 6.26 9.52 -19.48
CA GLY A 196 7.23 10.59 -19.26
C GLY A 196 8.10 10.40 -18.02
N LEU A 197 8.92 11.41 -17.72
CA LEU A 197 9.87 11.42 -16.61
C LEU A 197 9.25 12.10 -15.37
N PRO A 198 9.42 11.54 -14.16
CA PRO A 198 9.05 12.23 -12.93
C PRO A 198 10.09 13.27 -12.53
N GLU A 199 9.70 14.17 -11.62
CA GLU A 199 10.62 15.08 -10.95
C GLU A 199 11.59 14.36 -10.00
N ALA A 200 11.08 13.34 -9.31
CA ALA A 200 11.84 12.58 -8.33
C ALA A 200 11.34 11.16 -8.17
N PHE A 201 12.26 10.26 -7.81
CA PHE A 201 11.95 8.97 -7.21
C PHE A 201 12.13 9.02 -5.70
N TYR A 202 11.27 8.29 -5.00
CA TYR A 202 11.50 7.85 -3.63
C TYR A 202 11.83 6.36 -3.64
N THR A 203 13.03 6.01 -3.19
CA THR A 203 13.47 4.61 -3.06
C THR A 203 13.98 4.35 -1.66
N ASP A 204 14.05 3.07 -1.29
CA ASP A 204 14.84 2.67 -0.13
C ASP A 204 16.35 2.73 -0.43
N ASN A 205 17.16 2.32 0.54
CA ASN A 205 18.63 2.24 0.43
C ASN A 205 19.11 0.86 -0.02
N GLY A 206 18.19 -0.04 -0.39
CA GLY A 206 18.51 -1.40 -0.82
C GLY A 206 19.02 -1.44 -2.26
N SER A 207 19.59 -2.59 -2.64
CA SER A 207 19.91 -2.88 -4.04
C SER A 207 18.65 -2.76 -4.91
N PRO A 208 18.74 -2.24 -6.15
CA PRO A 208 19.92 -1.72 -6.87
C PRO A 208 20.19 -0.21 -6.68
N TRP A 209 19.48 0.45 -5.78
CA TRP A 209 19.52 1.91 -5.63
C TRP A 209 20.60 2.37 -4.65
N GLY A 210 20.98 1.51 -3.70
CA GLY A 210 22.09 1.69 -2.76
C GLY A 210 22.72 0.35 -2.40
N ASP A 211 23.67 0.39 -1.47
CA ASP A 211 24.25 -0.80 -0.83
C ASP A 211 24.17 -0.62 0.70
N THR A 212 23.91 -1.71 1.41
CA THR A 212 24.06 -1.86 2.86
C THR A 212 25.45 -1.48 3.38
N SER A 213 26.45 -1.44 2.49
CA SER A 213 27.81 -0.96 2.79
C SER A 213 27.94 0.58 2.91
N GLY A 214 26.89 1.35 2.59
CA GLY A 214 26.89 2.81 2.68
C GLY A 214 27.03 3.54 1.34
N ILE A 215 27.30 2.83 0.24
CA ILE A 215 27.52 3.42 -1.09
C ILE A 215 26.32 4.28 -1.54
N ARG A 216 26.52 5.59 -1.50
CA ARG A 216 25.47 6.59 -1.82
C ARG A 216 25.20 6.75 -3.32
N TRP A 217 26.15 6.36 -4.19
CA TRP A 217 26.07 6.57 -5.63
C TRP A 217 26.14 5.26 -6.40
N THR A 218 25.09 4.96 -7.18
CA THR A 218 25.03 3.80 -8.08
C THR A 218 24.94 4.27 -9.52
N GLY A 219 25.37 3.44 -10.48
CA GLY A 219 25.25 3.78 -11.91
C GLY A 219 23.80 4.06 -12.34
N LEU A 220 22.82 3.48 -11.62
CA LEU A 220 21.40 3.74 -11.85
C LEU A 220 20.99 5.14 -11.43
N LYS A 221 21.50 5.63 -10.28
CA LYS A 221 21.30 7.01 -9.83
C LYS A 221 21.93 8.01 -10.80
N VAL A 222 23.16 7.74 -11.25
CA VAL A 222 23.82 8.61 -12.23
C VAL A 222 23.00 8.68 -13.52
N TRP A 223 22.48 7.56 -14.01
CA TRP A 223 21.59 7.53 -15.16
C TRP A 223 20.31 8.35 -14.95
N LEU A 224 19.66 8.23 -13.79
CA LEU A 224 18.47 9.03 -13.44
C LEU A 224 18.80 10.54 -13.35
N LEU A 225 19.92 10.90 -12.75
CA LEU A 225 20.37 12.29 -12.67
C LEU A 225 20.62 12.89 -14.05
N LYS A 226 21.20 12.13 -14.99
CA LYS A 226 21.35 12.57 -16.39
C LYS A 226 20.00 12.85 -17.05
N LEU A 227 18.94 12.11 -16.68
CA LEU A 227 17.58 12.39 -17.14
C LEU A 227 16.90 13.55 -16.40
N GLY A 228 17.61 14.21 -15.48
CA GLY A 228 17.05 15.27 -14.62
C GLY A 228 16.06 14.73 -13.60
N VAL A 229 16.13 13.44 -13.25
CA VAL A 229 15.26 12.81 -12.26
C VAL A 229 16.00 12.70 -10.94
N ARG A 230 15.46 13.31 -9.89
CA ARG A 230 16.05 13.29 -8.55
C ARG A 230 15.82 11.94 -7.88
N VAL A 231 16.72 11.51 -7.00
CA VAL A 231 16.53 10.30 -6.18
C VAL A 231 16.58 10.70 -4.71
N VAL A 232 15.44 10.57 -4.05
CA VAL A 232 15.25 10.85 -2.63
C VAL A 232 15.26 9.53 -1.87
N HIS A 233 16.14 9.42 -0.89
CA HIS A 233 16.19 8.26 0.00
C HIS A 233 15.38 8.47 1.26
N ALA A 234 14.82 7.37 1.76
CA ALA A 234 14.30 7.31 3.12
C ALA A 234 15.41 7.73 4.11
N ARG A 235 15.18 8.79 4.88
CA ARG A 235 15.98 9.03 6.09
C ARG A 235 15.67 7.90 7.09
N PRO A 236 16.66 7.39 7.83
CA PRO A 236 16.39 6.52 8.97
C PRO A 236 15.33 7.17 9.86
N CYS A 237 14.34 6.39 10.30
CA CYS A 237 13.26 6.82 11.19
C CYS A 237 12.15 7.75 10.63
N HIS A 238 11.95 7.85 9.31
CA HIS A 238 10.75 8.50 8.72
C HIS A 238 9.78 7.50 8.03
N PRO A 239 8.98 6.72 8.80
CA PRO A 239 8.08 5.70 8.27
C PRO A 239 6.89 6.25 7.46
N GLN A 240 6.57 7.54 7.59
CA GLN A 240 5.39 8.17 6.99
C GLN A 240 5.40 8.13 5.45
N ALA A 241 6.58 8.20 4.83
CA ALA A 241 6.71 8.18 3.36
C ALA A 241 6.51 6.77 2.75
N ARG A 242 6.72 5.70 3.52
CA ARG A 242 6.61 4.30 3.04
C ARG A 242 5.19 3.73 3.02
N GLY A 243 4.26 4.38 3.73
CA GLY A 243 2.91 3.84 3.92
C GLY A 243 2.13 3.58 2.62
N LYS A 244 2.45 4.28 1.53
CA LYS A 244 1.80 4.08 0.21
C LYS A 244 2.26 2.79 -0.46
N ASN A 245 3.57 2.56 -0.56
CA ASN A 245 4.12 1.29 -1.05
C ASN A 245 3.69 0.10 -0.20
N GLU A 246 3.74 0.22 1.13
CA GLU A 246 3.27 -0.85 2.02
C GLU A 246 1.77 -1.17 1.80
N ARG A 247 0.94 -0.13 1.66
CA ARG A 247 -0.50 -0.30 1.37
C ARG A 247 -0.73 -0.91 -0.01
N PHE A 248 0.07 -0.52 -1.00
CA PHE A 248 0.04 -1.09 -2.34
C PHE A 248 0.44 -2.57 -2.31
N HIS A 249 1.55 -2.93 -1.65
CA HIS A 249 2.01 -4.32 -1.53
C HIS A 249 1.05 -5.20 -0.76
N ARG A 250 0.33 -4.67 0.24
CA ARG A 250 -0.75 -5.38 0.95
C ARG A 250 -1.93 -5.64 0.02
N THR A 251 -2.27 -4.65 -0.80
CA THR A 251 -3.32 -4.77 -1.82
C THR A 251 -2.93 -5.83 -2.86
N LEU A 252 -1.72 -5.77 -3.41
CA LEU A 252 -1.21 -6.74 -4.38
C LEU A 252 -1.18 -8.16 -3.79
N LYS A 253 -0.80 -8.31 -2.51
CA LYS A 253 -0.87 -9.59 -1.79
C LYS A 253 -2.30 -10.14 -1.73
N ALA A 254 -3.27 -9.32 -1.34
CA ALA A 254 -4.65 -9.76 -1.17
C ALA A 254 -5.37 -10.03 -2.51
N GLU A 255 -5.08 -9.22 -3.54
CA GLU A 255 -5.82 -9.22 -4.80
C GLU A 255 -5.18 -10.06 -5.91
N VAL A 256 -3.89 -10.43 -5.77
CA VAL A 256 -3.17 -11.25 -6.77
C VAL A 256 -2.59 -12.51 -6.13
N PHE A 257 -1.67 -12.36 -5.17
CA PHE A 257 -0.91 -13.51 -4.65
C PHE A 257 -1.73 -14.45 -3.77
N ALA A 258 -2.73 -13.94 -3.05
CA ALA A 258 -3.62 -14.78 -2.25
C ALA A 258 -4.65 -15.54 -3.09
N MET A 259 -4.83 -15.17 -4.37
CA MET A 259 -5.87 -15.72 -5.24
C MET A 259 -5.42 -16.99 -5.96
N ARG A 260 -4.11 -17.14 -6.22
CA ARG A 260 -3.56 -18.30 -6.91
C ARG A 260 -2.08 -18.51 -6.61
N ARG A 261 -1.62 -19.75 -6.74
CA ARG A 261 -0.19 -20.10 -6.75
C ARG A 261 0.34 -19.96 -8.18
N PHE A 262 1.56 -19.43 -8.31
CA PHE A 262 2.21 -19.20 -9.59
C PHE A 262 3.32 -20.21 -9.81
N ARG A 263 3.45 -20.72 -11.04
CA ARG A 263 4.49 -21.68 -11.40
C ARG A 263 5.71 -21.00 -12.00
N THR A 264 5.51 -19.99 -12.85
CA THR A 264 6.58 -19.37 -13.63
C THR A 264 6.49 -17.83 -13.63
N LEU A 265 7.60 -17.14 -13.89
CA LEU A 265 7.65 -15.68 -13.99
C LEU A 265 6.66 -15.10 -15.03
N PRO A 266 6.51 -15.66 -16.24
CA PRO A 266 5.52 -15.19 -17.21
C PRO A 266 4.07 -15.27 -16.71
N GLU A 267 3.72 -16.28 -15.90
CA GLU A 267 2.38 -16.37 -15.30
C GLU A 267 2.13 -15.24 -14.29
N VAL A 268 3.15 -14.86 -13.53
CA VAL A 268 3.09 -13.71 -12.62
C VAL A 268 2.92 -12.43 -13.42
N GLN A 269 3.71 -12.23 -14.47
CA GLN A 269 3.62 -11.06 -15.33
C GLN A 269 2.22 -10.93 -15.97
N ARG A 270 1.63 -12.03 -16.47
CA ARG A 270 0.25 -12.03 -16.99
C ARG A 270 -0.78 -11.64 -15.95
N ALA A 271 -0.64 -12.08 -14.69
CA ALA A 271 -1.51 -11.62 -13.60
C ALA A 271 -1.36 -10.12 -13.35
N PHE A 272 -0.13 -9.61 -13.33
CA PHE A 272 0.13 -8.20 -13.13
C PHE A 272 -0.48 -7.34 -14.25
N ASP A 273 -0.31 -7.76 -15.50
CA ASP A 273 -0.84 -7.04 -16.66
C ASP A 273 -2.37 -7.05 -16.69
N ALA A 274 -3.02 -8.13 -16.24
CA ALA A 274 -4.47 -8.18 -16.10
C ALA A 274 -4.99 -7.36 -14.89
N TRP A 275 -4.24 -7.33 -13.80
CA TRP A 275 -4.66 -6.68 -12.56
C TRP A 275 -4.41 -5.17 -12.54
N ARG A 276 -3.32 -4.69 -13.16
CA ARG A 276 -2.94 -3.27 -13.15
C ARG A 276 -4.05 -2.35 -13.71
N PRO A 277 -4.72 -2.65 -14.84
CA PRO A 277 -5.86 -1.87 -15.32
C PRO A 277 -7.01 -1.83 -14.30
N VAL A 278 -7.35 -2.96 -13.68
CA VAL A 278 -8.38 -3.02 -12.64
C VAL A 278 -8.00 -2.12 -11.46
N TYR A 279 -6.74 -2.15 -11.02
CA TYR A 279 -6.27 -1.30 -9.93
C TYR A 279 -6.34 0.21 -10.28
N ASN A 280 -5.95 0.58 -11.49
CA ASN A 280 -5.84 1.98 -11.92
C ASN A 280 -7.17 2.59 -12.39
N LEU A 281 -8.06 1.80 -13.00
CA LEU A 281 -9.26 2.28 -13.70
C LEU A 281 -10.57 1.88 -12.98
N GLU A 282 -10.58 0.74 -12.29
CA GLU A 282 -11.80 0.18 -11.71
C GLU A 282 -11.87 0.30 -10.19
N ARG A 283 -10.75 0.10 -9.50
CA ARG A 283 -10.70 -0.09 -8.04
C ARG A 283 -10.80 1.24 -7.28
N PRO A 284 -11.85 1.45 -6.45
CA PRO A 284 -11.94 2.63 -5.60
C PRO A 284 -10.90 2.62 -4.46
N HIS A 285 -10.33 3.78 -4.14
CA HIS A 285 -9.33 3.92 -3.07
C HIS A 285 -9.80 4.85 -1.95
N GLN A 286 -9.91 4.33 -0.73
CA GLN A 286 -10.25 5.13 0.46
C GLN A 286 -9.23 6.22 0.76
N GLY A 287 -7.98 6.09 0.29
CA GLY A 287 -6.97 7.15 0.43
C GLY A 287 -7.14 8.31 -0.55
N LEU A 288 -8.07 8.18 -1.50
CA LEU A 288 -8.38 9.15 -2.57
C LEU A 288 -9.87 9.47 -2.59
N ASP A 289 -10.53 9.44 -1.42
CA ASP A 289 -11.97 9.68 -1.28
C ASP A 289 -12.83 8.83 -2.22
N MET A 290 -12.41 7.58 -2.41
CA MET A 290 -13.02 6.56 -3.26
C MET A 290 -12.88 6.78 -4.78
N GLN A 291 -12.17 7.80 -5.24
CA GLN A 291 -11.77 7.91 -6.64
C GLN A 291 -10.85 6.76 -7.06
N VAL A 292 -10.74 6.53 -8.38
CA VAL A 292 -9.74 5.61 -8.92
C VAL A 292 -8.45 6.36 -9.27
N PRO A 293 -7.28 5.70 -9.29
CA PRO A 293 -6.01 6.38 -9.53
C PRO A 293 -5.98 7.15 -10.85
N ALA A 294 -6.63 6.64 -11.89
CA ALA A 294 -6.68 7.29 -13.19
C ALA A 294 -7.45 8.62 -13.19
N ASP A 295 -8.40 8.82 -12.27
CA ASP A 295 -9.13 10.10 -12.16
C ASP A 295 -8.18 11.25 -11.76
N ARG A 296 -7.07 10.91 -11.11
CA ARG A 296 -6.09 11.86 -10.55
C ARG A 296 -4.73 11.84 -11.27
N PHE A 297 -4.54 10.94 -12.22
CA PHE A 297 -3.26 10.77 -12.90
C PHE A 297 -3.27 11.39 -14.29
N ARG A 298 -2.16 12.01 -14.65
CA ARG A 298 -1.87 12.46 -16.01
C ARG A 298 -0.41 12.14 -16.31
N PRO A 299 -0.07 11.67 -17.52
CA PRO A 299 1.33 11.49 -17.92
C PRO A 299 2.14 12.78 -17.75
N SER A 300 3.43 12.63 -17.45
CA SER A 300 4.35 13.74 -17.35
C SER A 300 4.56 14.39 -18.72
N ALA A 301 4.63 15.73 -18.74
CA ALA A 301 4.98 16.49 -19.93
C ALA A 301 6.46 16.37 -20.32
N ARG A 302 7.32 15.80 -19.46
CA ARG A 302 8.74 15.60 -19.72
C ARG A 302 8.96 14.26 -20.44
N PRO A 303 9.23 14.22 -21.76
CA PRO A 303 9.39 12.95 -22.46
C PRO A 303 10.73 12.28 -22.14
N MET A 304 10.79 10.96 -22.31
CA MET A 304 12.08 10.24 -22.33
C MET A 304 12.89 10.65 -23.57
N PRO A 305 14.11 11.19 -23.42
CA PRO A 305 14.93 11.58 -24.57
C PRO A 305 15.41 10.35 -25.37
N ALA A 306 15.61 10.51 -26.68
CA ALA A 306 16.09 9.45 -27.57
C ALA A 306 17.52 8.97 -27.21
N ARG A 307 18.33 9.86 -26.65
CA ARG A 307 19.67 9.58 -26.10
C ARG A 307 19.77 10.21 -24.73
N VAL A 308 20.42 9.51 -23.79
CA VAL A 308 20.69 10.05 -22.46
C VAL A 308 21.61 11.27 -22.63
N PRO A 309 21.22 12.46 -22.15
CA PRO A 309 22.02 13.65 -22.34
C PRO A 309 23.33 13.54 -21.55
N ASN A 310 24.36 14.20 -22.07
CA ASN A 310 25.59 14.40 -21.33
C ASN A 310 25.44 15.61 -20.43
N VAL A 311 26.08 15.59 -19.27
CA VAL A 311 26.13 16.78 -18.42
C VAL A 311 27.02 17.82 -19.09
N GLU A 312 26.48 19.02 -19.24
CA GLU A 312 27.17 20.20 -19.74
C GLU A 312 27.60 21.07 -18.55
N TYR A 313 28.75 21.72 -18.72
CA TYR A 313 29.39 22.57 -17.72
C TYR A 313 29.84 23.84 -18.43
N ASP A 314 29.81 24.97 -17.72
CA ASP A 314 30.22 26.25 -18.31
C ASP A 314 31.71 26.26 -18.65
N SER A 315 32.09 27.05 -19.66
CA SER A 315 33.46 27.08 -20.19
C SER A 315 34.53 27.52 -19.18
N GLY A 316 34.13 28.21 -18.10
CA GLY A 316 35.01 28.63 -17.02
C GLY A 316 35.20 27.59 -15.91
N GLU A 317 34.44 26.49 -15.91
CA GLU A 317 34.53 25.49 -14.84
C GLU A 317 35.73 24.56 -15.00
N ILE A 318 36.33 24.18 -13.87
CA ILE A 318 37.41 23.21 -13.85
C ILE A 318 36.80 21.81 -13.98
N VAL A 319 36.71 21.30 -15.20
CA VAL A 319 36.14 19.98 -15.47
C VAL A 319 37.24 18.92 -15.54
N ARG A 320 37.00 17.76 -14.92
CA ARG A 320 37.87 16.58 -14.98
C ARG A 320 37.09 15.34 -15.35
N ARG A 321 37.69 14.49 -16.18
CA ARG A 321 37.12 13.19 -16.54
C ARG A 321 37.56 12.15 -15.52
N VAL A 322 36.61 11.38 -15.02
CA VAL A 322 36.90 10.24 -14.13
C VAL A 322 37.51 9.11 -14.96
N SER A 323 38.62 8.55 -14.48
CA SER A 323 39.25 7.41 -15.15
C SER A 323 38.30 6.21 -15.25
N SER A 324 38.47 5.41 -16.31
CA SER A 324 37.69 4.21 -16.54
C SER A 324 38.13 3.02 -15.70
N THR A 325 39.36 3.02 -15.20
CA THR A 325 39.97 1.88 -14.49
C THR A 325 40.10 2.11 -12.99
N ARG A 326 40.27 3.36 -12.56
CA ARG A 326 40.32 3.74 -11.14
C ARG A 326 39.44 4.97 -10.92
N PRO A 327 38.62 5.03 -9.86
CA PRO A 327 37.68 6.12 -9.66
C PRO A 327 38.38 7.33 -9.04
N TYR A 328 39.25 7.97 -9.81
CA TYR A 328 40.00 9.15 -9.39
C TYR A 328 39.90 10.27 -10.42
N ILE A 329 40.05 11.51 -9.94
CA ILE A 329 40.26 12.72 -10.77
C ILE A 329 41.58 13.39 -10.37
N SER A 330 42.22 14.08 -11.31
CA SER A 330 43.44 14.86 -11.04
C SER A 330 43.13 16.34 -10.82
N PHE A 331 43.62 16.89 -9.72
CA PHE A 331 43.47 18.31 -9.40
C PHE A 331 44.66 18.81 -8.58
N LYS A 332 45.23 19.95 -8.98
CA LYS A 332 46.41 20.58 -8.32
C LYS A 332 47.56 19.59 -8.07
N GLY A 333 47.88 18.75 -9.06
CA GLY A 333 48.98 17.77 -8.99
C GLY A 333 48.71 16.54 -8.13
N ARG A 334 47.52 16.39 -7.53
CA ARG A 334 47.12 15.24 -6.71
C ARG A 334 45.95 14.49 -7.32
N PHE A 335 45.80 13.22 -6.95
CA PHE A 335 44.65 12.39 -7.32
C PHE A 335 43.65 12.33 -6.17
N TRP A 336 42.38 12.52 -6.50
CA TRP A 336 41.26 12.52 -5.54
C TRP A 336 40.30 11.40 -5.87
N LYS A 337 40.01 10.55 -4.88
CA LYS A 337 39.07 9.44 -5.02
C LYS A 337 37.66 10.00 -5.18
N VAL A 338 36.90 9.43 -6.10
CA VAL A 338 35.49 9.75 -6.34
C VAL A 338 34.66 8.46 -6.33
N PRO A 339 33.31 8.54 -6.23
CA PRO A 339 32.49 7.34 -6.28
C PRO A 339 32.59 6.62 -7.63
N GLN A 340 32.75 5.29 -7.60
CA GLN A 340 32.91 4.44 -8.80
C GLN A 340 31.76 4.60 -9.80
N ALA A 341 30.55 4.97 -9.34
CA ALA A 341 29.39 5.20 -10.20
C ALA A 341 29.60 6.31 -11.25
N PHE A 342 30.54 7.23 -11.04
CA PHE A 342 30.88 8.30 -11.99
C PHE A 342 32.02 7.92 -12.93
N ALA A 343 32.43 6.64 -13.00
CA ALA A 343 33.46 6.20 -13.93
C ALA A 343 33.12 6.62 -15.38
N ARG A 344 34.09 7.20 -16.08
CA ARG A 344 33.97 7.78 -17.43
C ARG A 344 33.13 9.07 -17.55
N GLU A 345 32.50 9.53 -16.48
CA GLU A 345 31.76 10.80 -16.46
C GLU A 345 32.71 12.00 -16.29
N ARG A 346 32.18 13.20 -16.54
CA ARG A 346 32.86 14.47 -16.31
C ARG A 346 32.33 15.10 -15.03
N LEU A 347 33.23 15.58 -14.16
CA LEU A 347 32.89 16.25 -12.91
C LEU A 347 33.52 17.65 -12.88
N ALA A 348 32.76 18.63 -12.41
CA ALA A 348 33.25 19.98 -12.19
C ALA A 348 33.86 20.11 -10.79
N ILE A 349 34.91 20.90 -10.67
CA ILE A 349 35.54 21.25 -9.39
C ILE A 349 35.26 22.73 -9.15
N ARG A 350 34.54 23.04 -8.07
CA ARG A 350 34.17 24.42 -7.71
C ARG A 350 34.72 24.75 -6.32
N PRO A 351 35.20 25.98 -6.09
CA PRO A 351 35.60 26.42 -4.75
C PRO A 351 34.40 26.40 -3.80
N LEU A 352 34.64 26.02 -2.54
CA LEU A 352 33.65 26.13 -1.46
C LEU A 352 33.91 27.40 -0.64
N VAL A 353 33.03 27.66 0.33
CA VAL A 353 33.07 28.87 1.19
C VAL A 353 34.40 29.01 1.94
N ARG A 354 35.02 27.89 2.32
CA ARG A 354 36.28 27.88 3.06
C ARG A 354 37.45 27.80 2.09
N ASP A 355 38.41 28.71 2.23
CA ASP A 355 39.61 28.73 1.39
C ASP A 355 40.39 27.41 1.50
N GLY A 356 40.92 26.93 0.37
CA GLY A 356 41.53 25.61 0.24
C GLY A 356 40.56 24.43 0.16
N HIS A 357 39.24 24.63 0.31
CA HIS A 357 38.23 23.59 0.12
C HIS A 357 37.52 23.71 -1.24
N TYR A 358 37.37 22.58 -1.91
CA TYR A 358 36.68 22.50 -3.20
C TYR A 358 35.64 21.39 -3.16
N GLY A 359 34.53 21.58 -3.86
CA GLY A 359 33.54 20.55 -4.08
C GLY A 359 33.73 19.92 -5.46
N ILE A 360 33.52 18.61 -5.55
CA ILE A 360 33.43 17.89 -6.82
C ILE A 360 31.94 17.72 -7.11
N PHE A 361 31.51 18.17 -8.28
CA PHE A 361 30.12 18.25 -8.67
C PHE A 361 29.84 17.43 -9.94
N PHE A 362 28.70 16.74 -9.94
CA PHE A 362 28.06 16.21 -11.12
C PHE A 362 26.79 17.03 -11.40
N ALA A 363 26.81 17.83 -12.47
CA ALA A 363 25.81 18.89 -12.69
C ALA A 363 25.70 19.81 -11.45
N SER A 364 24.53 19.87 -10.81
CA SER A 364 24.30 20.63 -9.56
C SER A 364 24.59 19.82 -8.29
N TRP A 365 24.91 18.54 -8.39
CA TRP A 365 25.03 17.64 -7.24
C TRP A 365 26.47 17.54 -6.74
N GLN A 366 26.73 17.89 -5.49
CA GLN A 366 28.03 17.63 -4.87
C GLN A 366 28.18 16.13 -4.59
N VAL A 367 29.21 15.52 -5.16
CA VAL A 367 29.48 14.08 -5.06
C VAL A 367 30.63 13.75 -4.12
N ALA A 368 31.55 14.70 -3.93
CA ALA A 368 32.73 14.59 -3.08
C ALA A 368 33.26 15.98 -2.71
N SER A 369 34.19 16.05 -1.76
CA SER A 369 34.91 17.25 -1.37
C SER A 369 36.41 17.03 -1.39
N ILE A 370 37.15 18.09 -1.72
CA ILE A 370 38.60 18.17 -1.70
C ILE A 370 38.98 19.16 -0.61
N ASP A 371 39.96 18.78 0.22
CA ASP A 371 40.57 19.66 1.21
C ASP A 371 42.07 19.73 0.92
N LEU A 372 42.53 20.89 0.45
CA LEU A 372 43.94 21.14 0.15
C LEU A 372 44.74 21.59 1.38
N THR A 373 44.08 21.88 2.50
CA THR A 373 44.73 22.35 3.74
C THR A 373 45.32 21.20 4.55
N ASN A 374 44.77 20.00 4.37
CA ASN A 374 45.29 18.79 4.98
C ASN A 374 46.38 18.14 4.09
N GLY A 375 47.59 17.99 4.65
CA GLY A 375 48.76 17.42 3.97
C GLY A 375 48.73 15.90 3.78
N GLN A 376 47.68 15.20 4.23
CA GLN A 376 47.57 13.76 4.07
C GLN A 376 47.10 13.38 2.65
N PRO A 377 47.62 12.29 2.05
CA PRO A 377 47.03 11.72 0.85
C PRO A 377 45.69 11.11 1.25
N VAL A 378 44.61 11.85 0.99
CA VAL A 378 43.28 11.57 1.55
C VAL A 378 42.68 10.33 0.87
N SER A 379 42.89 9.16 1.49
CA SER A 379 42.17 7.91 1.21
C SER A 379 40.70 7.96 1.67
N ASP A 380 40.35 8.93 2.53
CA ASP A 380 39.02 9.11 3.09
C ASP A 380 38.39 10.41 2.62
N VAL A 381 37.87 10.41 1.39
CA VAL A 381 36.76 11.30 1.09
C VAL A 381 35.55 10.71 1.80
N SER A 382 35.23 11.25 2.98
CA SER A 382 33.99 10.96 3.68
C SER A 382 32.82 11.08 2.70
N GLU A 383 32.03 10.02 2.56
CA GLU A 383 30.78 10.02 1.78
C GLU A 383 29.69 10.92 2.43
N GLN A 384 30.01 11.63 3.51
CA GLN A 384 29.12 12.58 4.16
C GLN A 384 29.22 13.96 3.50
N VAL A 385 28.16 14.33 2.78
CA VAL A 385 27.89 15.74 2.50
C VAL A 385 27.25 16.34 3.74
N SER A 386 27.83 17.44 4.23
CA SER A 386 27.27 18.31 5.26
C SER A 386 25.79 18.60 4.95
N ALA A 387 24.91 18.33 5.90
CA ALA A 387 23.52 18.71 5.79
C ALA A 387 23.42 20.24 5.97
N MET A 388 23.15 20.97 4.89
CA MET A 388 22.51 22.31 4.81
C MET A 388 22.45 22.70 3.32
N SER A 389 21.38 23.24 2.71
CA SER A 389 20.00 23.55 3.08
C SER A 389 19.22 23.84 1.78
N PRO A 390 17.89 24.10 1.81
CA PRO A 390 16.98 24.06 0.67
C PRO A 390 16.93 25.36 -0.13
N ASP A 391 16.41 25.25 -1.35
CA ASP A 391 15.31 26.08 -1.86
C ASP A 391 14.34 25.19 -2.66
#